data_AF-H3GW42-F1
#
_entry.id   AF-H3GW42-F1
#
_cell.length_a   1.000
_cell.length_b   1.000
_cell.length_c   1.000
_cell.angle_alpha   90.00
_cell.angle_beta   90.00
_cell.angle_gamma   90.00
#
_symmetry.space_group_name_H-M   'P 1'
#
loop_
_entity.id
_entity.type
_entity.pdbx_description
1 polymer ?
#
loop_
_entity_poly.entity_id
_entity_poly.type
_entity_poly.pdbx_seq_one_letter_code
_entity_poly.pdbx_strand_id
1 'polypeptide(L)'
;MYVAMEGDQAHKRKIVRHFAPHLDNEALTIQERRYFALGLTRVLLVFVVPSCIVFCTRGWFVDTIVFLVVALVCLVELALALYRYFILWPEGLEMRWAYWSEIVQAEDQYRLKVLGYYIRKIDKFVGRFPSSLNANKIKRHYRKRTWPLLVLFVLTYAACLAFLVQTKREKAVMRTWAFYLLSIGSGLVVLRYAKLHLVELPQVLALRDHPAFATGGLANTAESTPFVRPMPSYSGHVEVDVPKVEI
;
A
#
# COMPACT_ATOMS: atom_id res chain seq x y z
N MET A 1 -13.71 -0.08 -30.69
CA MET A 1 -12.39 0.58 -30.78
C MET A 1 -12.05 1.38 -29.51
N TYR A 2 -12.98 2.17 -28.95
CA TYR A 2 -12.79 2.89 -27.67
C TYR A 2 -12.44 2.01 -26.45
N VAL A 3 -13.07 0.85 -26.30
CA VAL A 3 -12.84 -0.06 -25.15
C VAL A 3 -11.40 -0.60 -25.09
N ALA A 4 -10.79 -0.87 -26.26
CA ALA A 4 -9.41 -1.32 -26.33
C ALA A 4 -8.42 -0.21 -25.99
N MET A 5 -8.70 1.03 -26.40
CA MET A 5 -7.89 2.21 -26.06
C MET A 5 -7.97 2.56 -24.58
N GLU A 6 -9.15 2.45 -23.94
CA GLU A 6 -9.27 2.63 -22.48
C GLU A 6 -8.53 1.55 -21.69
N GLY A 7 -8.58 0.30 -22.15
CA GLY A 7 -7.85 -0.82 -21.55
C GLY A 7 -6.34 -0.63 -21.60
N ASP A 8 -5.80 -0.22 -22.76
CA ASP A 8 -4.37 0.07 -22.94
C ASP A 8 -3.91 1.23 -22.04
N GLN A 9 -4.68 2.32 -21.99
CA GLN A 9 -4.38 3.45 -21.12
C GLN A 9 -4.48 3.10 -19.63
N ALA A 10 -5.42 2.23 -19.24
CA ALA A 10 -5.53 1.76 -17.86
C ALA A 10 -4.32 0.91 -17.45
N HIS A 11 -3.84 0.05 -18.35
CA HIS A 11 -2.65 -0.77 -18.14
C HIS A 11 -1.38 0.08 -18.02
N LYS A 12 -1.14 1.01 -18.94
CA LYS A 12 0.00 1.96 -18.87
C LYS A 12 0.02 2.73 -17.56
N ARG A 13 -1.13 3.26 -17.11
CA ARG A 13 -1.26 3.91 -15.80
C ARG A 13 -0.96 2.96 -14.64
N LYS A 14 -1.37 1.70 -14.74
CA LYS A 14 -1.08 0.68 -13.72
C LYS A 14 0.42 0.45 -13.62
N ILE A 15 1.12 0.25 -14.75
CA ILE A 15 2.58 0.10 -14.79
C ILE A 15 3.26 1.31 -14.14
N VAL A 16 2.94 2.53 -14.59
CA VAL A 16 3.54 3.77 -14.07
C VAL A 16 3.24 4.01 -12.59
N ARG A 17 2.14 3.49 -12.04
CA ARG A 17 1.81 3.57 -10.59
C ARG A 17 2.55 2.53 -9.75
N HIS A 18 2.77 1.34 -10.29
CA HIS A 18 3.51 0.27 -9.61
C HIS A 18 5.01 0.57 -9.63
N PHE A 19 5.49 1.03 -10.78
CA PHE A 19 6.88 1.30 -11.07
C PHE A 19 7.04 2.78 -11.38
N ALA A 20 7.35 3.56 -10.34
CA ALA A 20 7.45 4.99 -10.49
C ALA A 20 8.61 5.34 -11.45
N PRO A 21 8.36 6.14 -12.51
CA PRO A 21 9.40 6.49 -13.48
C PRO A 21 10.52 7.31 -12.82
N HIS A 22 10.16 8.09 -11.81
CA HIS A 22 11.02 8.94 -10.99
C HIS A 22 11.98 8.20 -10.03
N LEU A 23 11.97 6.86 -10.03
CA LEU A 23 12.91 6.04 -9.27
C LEU A 23 13.96 5.44 -10.21
N ASP A 24 15.20 5.41 -9.71
CA ASP A 24 16.31 4.76 -10.41
C ASP A 24 16.07 3.26 -10.57
N ASN A 25 16.60 2.69 -11.66
CA ASN A 25 16.49 1.27 -11.97
C ASN A 25 16.95 0.38 -10.81
N GLU A 26 18.05 0.74 -10.15
CA GLU A 26 18.60 -0.02 -9.03
C GLU A 26 17.68 0.00 -7.82
N ALA A 27 17.19 1.18 -7.42
CA ALA A 27 16.25 1.35 -6.31
C ALA A 27 14.95 0.58 -6.56
N LEU A 28 14.45 0.62 -7.79
CA LEU A 28 13.27 -0.09 -8.24
C LEU A 28 13.47 -1.61 -8.20
N THR A 29 14.64 -2.09 -8.67
CA THR A 29 15.01 -3.52 -8.63
C THR A 29 15.07 -4.05 -7.20
N ILE A 30 15.73 -3.31 -6.30
CA ILE A 30 15.80 -3.66 -4.88
C ILE A 30 14.41 -3.71 -4.26
N GLN A 31 13.56 -2.73 -4.59
CA GLN A 31 12.19 -2.66 -4.10
C GLN A 31 11.36 -3.87 -4.54
N GLU A 32 11.41 -4.24 -5.82
CA GLU A 32 10.62 -5.35 -6.35
C GLU A 32 11.13 -6.71 -5.85
N ARG A 33 12.44 -6.89 -5.69
CA ARG A 33 13.00 -8.07 -5.00
C ARG A 33 12.48 -8.20 -3.57
N ARG A 34 12.41 -7.09 -2.82
CA ARG A 34 11.84 -7.08 -1.46
C ARG A 34 10.34 -7.34 -1.47
N TYR A 35 9.60 -6.78 -2.42
CA TYR A 35 8.17 -7.03 -2.56
C TYR A 35 7.88 -8.51 -2.85
N PHE A 36 8.65 -9.11 -3.77
CA PHE A 36 8.56 -10.52 -4.10
C PHE A 36 8.92 -11.41 -2.91
N ALA A 37 10.04 -11.13 -2.23
CA ALA A 37 10.45 -11.85 -1.02
C ALA A 37 9.38 -11.77 0.09
N LEU A 38 8.75 -10.61 0.30
CA LEU A 38 7.65 -10.46 1.25
C LEU A 38 6.40 -11.25 0.82
N GLY A 39 6.10 -11.30 -0.48
CA GLY A 39 5.03 -12.14 -1.03
C GLY A 39 5.25 -13.63 -0.76
N LEU A 40 6.45 -14.14 -1.08
CA LEU A 40 6.83 -15.52 -0.77
C LEU A 40 6.81 -15.81 0.73
N THR A 41 7.35 -14.89 1.53
CA THR A 41 7.35 -14.99 2.99
C THR A 41 5.92 -15.03 3.54
N ARG A 42 4.98 -14.29 2.93
CA ARG A 42 3.56 -14.35 3.28
C ARG A 42 2.98 -15.73 3.02
N VAL A 43 3.17 -16.27 1.82
CA VAL A 43 2.69 -17.62 1.47
C VAL A 43 3.27 -18.64 2.45
N LEU A 44 4.57 -18.59 2.69
CA LEU A 44 5.27 -19.55 3.53
C LEU A 44 4.90 -19.43 5.02
N LEU A 45 5.11 -18.26 5.63
CA LEU A 45 4.97 -18.09 7.09
C LEU A 45 3.52 -17.93 7.55
N VAL A 46 2.64 -17.35 6.73
CA VAL A 46 1.25 -17.11 7.15
C VAL A 46 0.39 -18.33 6.87
N PHE A 47 0.61 -19.00 5.74
CA PHE A 47 -0.30 -20.05 5.30
C PHE A 47 0.32 -21.44 5.37
N VAL A 48 1.46 -21.67 4.72
CA VAL A 48 2.07 -23.01 4.63
C VAL A 48 2.50 -23.51 6.02
N VAL A 49 3.35 -22.77 6.73
CA VAL A 49 3.91 -23.20 8.02
C VAL A 49 2.82 -23.50 9.05
N PRO A 50 1.82 -22.62 9.30
CA PRO A 50 0.76 -22.93 10.26
C PRO A 50 -0.08 -24.13 9.83
N SER A 51 -0.35 -24.28 8.53
CA SER A 51 -1.13 -25.41 8.01
C SER A 51 -0.39 -26.72 8.13
N CYS A 52 0.93 -26.74 7.86
CA CYS A 52 1.77 -27.91 8.07
C CYS A 52 1.84 -28.32 9.54
N ILE A 53 1.97 -27.36 10.47
CA ILE A 53 1.98 -27.65 11.91
C ILE A 53 0.66 -28.28 12.35
N VAL A 54 -0.48 -27.74 11.89
CA VAL A 54 -1.79 -28.32 12.21
C VAL A 54 -1.94 -29.69 11.57
N PHE A 55 -1.54 -29.87 10.31
CA PHE A 55 -1.56 -31.16 9.64
C PHE A 55 -0.76 -32.24 10.39
N CYS A 56 0.48 -31.94 10.77
CA CYS A 56 1.35 -32.86 11.52
C CYS A 56 0.81 -33.23 12.90
N THR A 57 -0.03 -32.38 13.49
CA THR A 57 -0.62 -32.63 14.82
C THR A 57 -2.03 -33.21 14.75
N ARG A 58 -2.77 -32.99 13.65
CA ARG A 58 -4.18 -33.31 13.47
C ARG A 58 -4.51 -33.67 12.01
N GLY A 59 -4.58 -34.97 11.72
CA GLY A 59 -4.88 -35.47 10.36
C GLY A 59 -6.22 -35.00 9.76
N TRP A 60 -7.25 -34.79 10.60
CA TRP A 60 -8.57 -34.32 10.17
C TRP A 60 -8.57 -32.93 9.52
N PHE A 61 -7.49 -32.16 9.65
CA PHE A 61 -7.41 -30.81 9.10
C PHE A 61 -7.54 -30.78 7.56
N VAL A 62 -7.02 -31.80 6.87
CA VAL A 62 -7.09 -31.87 5.39
C VAL A 62 -8.51 -32.03 4.88
N ASP A 63 -9.37 -32.68 5.66
CA ASP A 63 -10.77 -32.91 5.31
C ASP A 63 -11.64 -31.66 5.52
N THR A 64 -11.04 -30.55 5.97
CA THR A 64 -11.76 -29.29 6.18
C THR A 64 -11.77 -28.40 4.95
N ILE A 65 -12.89 -27.70 4.73
CA ILE A 65 -13.00 -26.64 3.70
C ILE A 65 -11.92 -25.57 3.90
N VAL A 66 -11.51 -25.32 5.15
CA VAL A 66 -10.47 -24.33 5.46
C VAL A 66 -9.15 -24.68 4.80
N PHE A 67 -8.74 -25.96 4.79
CA PHE A 67 -7.53 -26.38 4.12
C PHE A 67 -7.59 -26.11 2.60
N LEU A 68 -8.71 -26.44 1.96
CA LEU A 68 -8.93 -26.16 0.53
C LEU A 68 -8.86 -24.67 0.21
N VAL A 69 -9.53 -23.83 1.03
CA VAL A 69 -9.50 -22.37 0.87
C VAL A 69 -8.08 -21.84 1.04
N VAL A 70 -7.33 -22.33 2.03
CA VAL A 70 -5.95 -21.89 2.28
C VAL A 70 -5.03 -22.31 1.14
N ALA A 71 -5.17 -23.53 0.61
CA ALA A 71 -4.42 -23.99 -0.55
C ALA A 71 -4.71 -23.10 -1.78
N LEU A 72 -5.98 -22.79 -2.05
CA LEU A 72 -6.37 -21.88 -3.14
C LEU A 72 -5.77 -20.49 -2.95
N VAL A 73 -5.86 -19.93 -1.74
CA VAL A 73 -5.26 -18.62 -1.42
C VAL A 73 -3.75 -18.64 -1.63
N CYS A 74 -3.06 -19.72 -1.25
CA CYS A 74 -1.62 -19.88 -1.50
C CYS A 74 -1.30 -19.88 -2.99
N LEU A 75 -2.06 -20.63 -3.79
CA LEU A 75 -1.88 -20.70 -5.24
C LEU A 75 -2.10 -19.33 -5.90
N VAL A 76 -3.18 -18.63 -5.52
CA VAL A 76 -3.50 -17.31 -6.06
C VAL A 76 -2.46 -16.27 -5.66
N GLU A 77 -2.06 -16.21 -4.38
CA GLU A 77 -1.04 -15.26 -3.91
C GLU A 77 0.33 -15.55 -4.56
N LEU A 78 0.69 -16.82 -4.72
CA LEU A 78 1.91 -17.22 -5.42
C LEU A 78 1.84 -16.83 -6.90
N ALA A 79 0.74 -17.13 -7.59
CA ALA A 79 0.55 -16.76 -8.99
C ALA A 79 0.62 -15.24 -9.19
N LEU A 80 0.01 -14.44 -8.32
CA LEU A 80 0.08 -12.97 -8.37
C LEU A 80 1.49 -12.44 -8.10
N ALA A 81 2.22 -13.05 -7.16
CA ALA A 81 3.61 -12.68 -6.88
C ALA A 81 4.53 -13.01 -8.06
N LEU A 82 4.37 -14.19 -8.66
CA LEU A 82 5.11 -14.62 -9.84
C LEU A 82 4.76 -13.75 -11.06
N TYR A 83 3.48 -13.52 -11.33
CA TYR A 83 3.02 -12.65 -12.41
C TYR A 83 3.62 -11.24 -12.29
N ARG A 84 3.61 -10.67 -11.08
CA ARG A 84 4.22 -9.36 -10.86
C ARG A 84 5.72 -9.36 -11.11
N TYR A 85 6.43 -10.38 -10.65
CA TYR A 85 7.89 -10.41 -10.70
C TYR A 85 8.45 -10.81 -12.08
N PHE A 86 7.76 -11.70 -12.80
CA PHE A 86 8.24 -12.25 -14.08
C PHE A 86 7.62 -11.56 -15.30
N ILE A 87 6.45 -10.95 -15.18
CA ILE A 87 5.75 -10.34 -16.33
C ILE A 87 5.71 -8.81 -16.16
N LEU A 88 5.06 -8.32 -15.10
CA LEU A 88 4.89 -6.87 -14.93
C LEU A 88 6.21 -6.14 -14.66
N TRP A 89 7.14 -6.76 -13.94
CA TRP A 89 8.41 -6.13 -13.57
C TRP A 89 9.32 -5.87 -14.78
N PRO A 90 9.63 -6.87 -15.65
CA PRO A 90 10.41 -6.61 -16.86
C PRO A 90 9.78 -5.52 -17.74
N GLU A 91 8.46 -5.61 -17.96
CA GLU A 91 7.72 -4.59 -18.70
C GLU A 91 7.86 -3.20 -18.04
N GLY A 92 7.71 -3.12 -16.72
CA GLY A 92 7.88 -1.88 -15.98
C GLY A 92 9.32 -1.35 -15.99
N LEU A 93 10.32 -2.22 -16.06
CA LEU A 93 11.71 -1.80 -16.14
C LEU A 93 12.01 -1.13 -17.48
N GLU A 94 11.53 -1.72 -18.58
CA GLU A 94 11.79 -1.27 -19.95
C GLU A 94 10.86 -0.13 -20.40
N MET A 95 9.55 -0.30 -20.19
CA MET A 95 8.52 0.53 -20.82
C MET A 95 8.04 1.69 -19.94
N ARG A 96 8.36 1.74 -18.64
CA ARG A 96 7.79 2.79 -17.74
C ARG A 96 8.07 4.21 -18.20
N TRP A 97 9.23 4.46 -18.81
CA TRP A 97 9.60 5.79 -19.30
C TRP A 97 8.83 6.14 -20.56
N ALA A 98 8.70 5.18 -21.50
CA ALA A 98 7.86 5.34 -22.69
C ALA A 98 6.40 5.60 -22.32
N TYR A 99 5.84 4.83 -21.38
CA TYR A 99 4.49 5.03 -20.88
C TYR A 99 4.33 6.37 -20.15
N TRP A 100 5.35 6.81 -19.41
CA TRP A 100 5.32 8.12 -18.79
C TRP A 100 5.33 9.25 -19.83
N SER A 101 6.18 9.17 -20.86
CA SER A 101 6.21 10.18 -21.92
C SER A 101 4.89 10.23 -22.68
N GLU A 102 4.30 9.07 -23.00
CA GLU A 102 2.98 9.01 -23.63
C GLU A 102 1.90 9.63 -22.74
N ILE A 103 1.90 9.34 -21.43
CA ILE A 103 0.93 9.94 -20.48
C ILE A 103 1.11 11.46 -20.39
N VAL A 104 2.35 11.97 -20.47
CA VAL A 104 2.63 13.40 -20.46
C VAL A 104 2.15 14.07 -21.75
N GLN A 105 2.22 13.37 -22.90
CA GLN A 105 1.78 13.87 -24.20
C GLN A 105 0.28 13.73 -24.45
N ALA A 106 -0.37 12.70 -23.88
CA ALA A 106 -1.71 12.28 -24.27
C ALA A 106 -2.85 13.13 -23.69
N GLU A 107 -2.69 13.77 -22.51
CA GLU A 107 -3.63 14.74 -21.91
C GLU A 107 -3.23 15.09 -20.46
N ASP A 108 -3.38 16.36 -20.06
CA ASP A 108 -3.06 16.83 -18.70
C ASP A 108 -3.83 16.08 -17.60
N GLN A 109 -5.06 15.64 -17.87
CA GLN A 109 -5.89 14.94 -16.88
C GLN A 109 -5.27 13.59 -16.44
N TYR A 110 -4.60 12.86 -17.33
CA TYR A 110 -3.99 11.58 -16.99
C TYR A 110 -2.70 11.77 -16.19
N ARG A 111 -1.89 12.74 -16.59
CA ARG A 111 -0.70 13.16 -15.84
C ARG A 111 -1.09 13.58 -14.42
N LEU A 112 -2.11 14.42 -14.26
CA LEU A 112 -2.60 14.88 -12.95
C LEU A 112 -3.12 13.71 -12.10
N LYS A 113 -3.79 12.71 -12.68
CA LYS A 113 -4.25 11.51 -11.95
C LYS A 113 -3.08 10.68 -11.40
N VAL A 114 -1.98 10.55 -12.14
CA VAL A 114 -0.78 9.82 -11.69
C VAL A 114 0.01 10.64 -10.69
N LEU A 115 0.23 11.93 -10.95
CA LEU A 115 0.94 12.83 -10.04
C LEU A 115 0.19 12.96 -8.70
N GLY A 116 -1.12 13.15 -8.75
CA GLY A 116 -1.99 13.20 -7.57
C GLY A 116 -2.04 11.88 -6.79
N TYR A 117 -1.79 10.73 -7.43
CA TYR A 117 -1.60 9.47 -6.70
C TYR A 117 -0.30 9.52 -5.86
N TYR A 118 0.80 9.97 -6.47
CA TYR A 118 2.09 10.09 -5.77
C TYR A 118 2.08 11.14 -4.68
N ILE A 119 1.50 12.33 -4.93
CA ILE A 119 1.36 13.38 -3.92
C ILE A 119 0.57 12.87 -2.72
N ARG A 120 -0.60 12.23 -2.92
CA ARG A 120 -1.37 11.64 -1.82
C ARG A 120 -0.61 10.55 -1.07
N LYS A 121 0.19 9.76 -1.78
CA LYS A 121 1.03 8.73 -1.17
C LYS A 121 2.14 9.36 -0.32
N ILE A 122 2.80 10.40 -0.83
CA ILE A 122 3.83 11.15 -0.09
C ILE A 122 3.22 11.84 1.12
N ASP A 123 2.10 12.54 0.95
CA ASP A 123 1.41 13.26 2.03
C ASP A 123 0.97 12.32 3.16
N LYS A 124 0.38 11.17 2.82
CA LYS A 124 -0.04 10.15 3.80
C LYS A 124 1.09 9.70 4.73
N PHE A 125 2.32 9.58 4.20
CA PHE A 125 3.46 9.07 4.95
C PHE A 125 4.40 10.16 5.47
N VAL A 126 4.49 11.29 4.79
CA VAL A 126 5.51 12.32 5.06
C VAL A 126 4.95 13.73 5.16
N GLY A 127 3.66 13.96 4.88
CA GLY A 127 3.03 15.29 4.90
C GLY A 127 3.14 16.04 6.22
N ARG A 128 3.33 15.32 7.33
CA ARG A 128 3.52 15.90 8.67
C ARG A 128 4.94 16.38 8.97
N PHE A 129 5.91 16.10 8.08
CA PHE A 129 7.31 16.46 8.29
C PHE A 129 7.72 17.62 7.37
N PRO A 130 8.46 18.62 7.89
CA PRO A 130 8.93 19.73 7.07
C PRO A 130 9.87 19.22 5.98
N SER A 131 9.83 19.84 4.79
CA SER A 131 10.60 19.45 3.60
C SER A 131 12.10 19.36 3.84
N SER A 132 12.64 20.22 4.72
CA SER A 132 14.05 20.22 5.14
C SER A 132 14.46 19.04 6.04
N LEU A 133 13.50 18.24 6.53
CA LEU A 133 13.79 17.14 7.43
C LEU A 133 14.41 15.96 6.69
N ASN A 134 15.64 15.60 7.10
CA ASN A 134 16.38 14.46 6.58
C ASN A 134 15.59 13.14 6.69
N ALA A 135 15.61 12.34 5.61
CA ALA A 135 15.05 11.00 5.52
C ALA A 135 15.39 10.08 6.72
N ASN A 136 16.62 10.18 7.26
CA ASN A 136 17.03 9.37 8.41
C ASN A 136 16.26 9.72 9.70
N LYS A 137 15.92 10.99 9.91
CA LYS A 137 15.09 11.41 11.06
C LYS A 137 13.65 10.89 10.91
N ILE A 138 13.12 10.89 9.69
CA ILE A 138 11.79 10.33 9.39
C ILE A 138 11.77 8.82 9.62
N LYS A 139 12.78 8.09 9.13
CA LYS A 139 12.95 6.65 9.39
C LYS A 139 13.01 6.35 10.90
N ARG A 140 13.75 7.15 11.65
CA ARG A 140 13.85 7.02 13.12
C ARG A 140 12.51 7.29 13.80
N HIS A 141 11.74 8.29 13.36
CA HIS A 141 10.41 8.56 13.88
C HIS A 141 9.48 7.36 13.68
N TYR A 142 9.40 6.83 12.45
CA TYR A 142 8.59 5.65 12.16
C TYR A 142 9.01 4.45 12.99
N ARG A 143 10.31 4.21 13.14
CA ARG A 143 10.81 3.12 14.00
C ARG A 143 10.40 3.33 15.46
N LYS A 144 10.55 4.53 16.01
CA LYS A 144 10.18 4.87 17.39
C LYS A 144 8.67 4.72 17.63
N ARG A 145 7.84 5.05 16.64
CA ARG A 145 6.38 4.90 16.70
C ARG A 145 5.93 3.44 16.61
N THR A 146 6.56 2.65 15.74
CA THR A 146 6.21 1.23 15.54
C THR A 146 6.72 0.33 16.67
N TRP A 147 7.87 0.65 17.25
CA TRP A 147 8.49 -0.15 18.32
C TRP A 147 7.56 -0.49 19.49
N PRO A 148 6.86 0.47 20.15
CA PRO A 148 5.97 0.15 21.28
C PRO A 148 4.79 -0.71 20.85
N LEU A 149 4.26 -0.52 19.63
CA LEU A 149 3.18 -1.35 19.11
C LEU A 149 3.64 -2.80 18.88
N LEU A 150 4.88 -2.98 18.41
CA LEU A 150 5.45 -4.30 18.21
C LEU A 150 5.70 -4.99 19.56
N VAL A 151 6.24 -4.28 20.56
CA VAL A 151 6.42 -4.82 21.91
C VAL A 151 5.09 -5.22 22.53
N LEU A 152 4.07 -4.35 22.47
CA LEU A 152 2.73 -4.66 22.95
C LEU A 152 2.16 -5.89 22.25
N PHE A 153 2.30 -5.95 20.92
CA PHE A 153 1.85 -7.08 20.14
C PHE A 153 2.52 -8.39 20.55
N VAL A 154 3.84 -8.39 20.76
CA VAL A 154 4.59 -9.59 21.20
C VAL A 154 4.16 -10.03 22.59
N LEU A 155 3.96 -9.09 23.53
CA LEU A 155 3.49 -9.39 24.88
C LEU A 155 2.07 -9.98 24.86
N THR A 156 1.16 -9.37 24.11
CA THR A 156 -0.22 -9.89 23.94
C THR A 156 -0.21 -11.26 23.30
N TYR A 157 0.60 -11.46 22.25
CA TYR A 157 0.74 -12.76 21.59
C TYR A 157 1.24 -13.84 22.56
N ALA A 158 2.28 -13.55 23.35
CA ALA A 158 2.81 -14.47 24.36
C ALA A 158 1.77 -14.79 25.44
N ALA A 159 1.02 -13.79 25.91
CA ALA A 159 -0.07 -14.00 26.87
C ALA A 159 -1.20 -14.88 26.30
N CYS A 160 -1.61 -14.64 25.04
CA CYS A 160 -2.58 -15.47 24.34
C CYS A 160 -2.09 -16.91 24.17
N LEU A 161 -0.82 -17.11 23.80
CA LEU A 161 -0.22 -18.45 23.71
C LEU A 161 -0.22 -19.15 25.08
N ALA A 162 0.22 -18.47 26.15
CA ALA A 162 0.25 -19.04 27.50
C ALA A 162 -1.16 -19.45 27.95
N PHE A 163 -2.15 -18.60 27.74
CA PHE A 163 -3.55 -18.89 28.05
C PHE A 163 -4.06 -20.10 27.25
N LEU A 164 -3.79 -20.15 25.94
CA LEU A 164 -4.18 -21.28 25.10
C LEU A 164 -3.52 -22.59 25.51
N VAL A 165 -2.24 -22.58 25.93
CA VAL A 165 -1.56 -23.78 26.44
C VAL A 165 -2.22 -24.29 27.73
N GLN A 166 -2.67 -23.40 28.60
CA GLN A 166 -3.31 -23.74 29.87
C GLN A 166 -4.76 -24.25 29.72
N THR A 167 -5.40 -24.04 28.57
CA THR A 167 -6.77 -24.53 28.35
C THR A 167 -6.85 -26.07 28.34
N LYS A 168 -7.83 -26.61 29.08
CA LYS A 168 -8.07 -28.06 29.25
C LYS A 168 -8.22 -28.80 27.92
N ARG A 169 -7.77 -30.07 27.90
CA ARG A 169 -7.69 -30.96 26.72
C ARG A 169 -9.05 -31.24 26.06
N GLU A 170 -10.15 -31.12 26.81
CA GLU A 170 -11.52 -31.32 26.32
C GLU A 170 -11.89 -30.36 25.16
N LYS A 171 -11.25 -29.20 25.06
CA LYS A 171 -11.45 -28.22 23.99
C LYS A 171 -10.39 -28.30 22.89
N ALA A 172 -9.82 -29.48 22.65
CA ALA A 172 -8.67 -29.67 21.74
C ALA A 172 -8.89 -29.10 20.32
N VAL A 173 -10.08 -29.26 19.75
CA VAL A 173 -10.42 -28.75 18.40
C VAL A 173 -10.45 -27.21 18.39
N MET A 174 -11.19 -26.60 19.30
CA MET A 174 -11.26 -25.13 19.44
C MET A 174 -9.90 -24.50 19.72
N ARG A 175 -9.09 -25.15 20.56
CA ARG A 175 -7.72 -24.73 20.84
C ARG A 175 -6.84 -24.75 19.59
N THR A 176 -6.97 -25.79 18.76
CA THR A 176 -6.22 -25.90 17.50
C THR A 176 -6.58 -24.77 16.54
N TRP A 177 -7.87 -24.48 16.38
CA TRP A 177 -8.34 -23.36 15.56
C TRP A 177 -7.88 -21.99 16.09
N ALA A 178 -7.91 -21.80 17.42
CA ALA A 178 -7.44 -20.56 18.03
C ALA A 178 -5.93 -20.36 17.79
N PHE A 179 -5.10 -21.40 17.93
CA PHE A 179 -3.68 -21.33 17.59
C PHE A 179 -3.46 -21.03 16.11
N TYR A 180 -4.23 -21.67 15.23
CA TYR A 180 -4.13 -21.47 13.78
C TYR A 180 -4.43 -20.02 13.38
N LEU A 181 -5.57 -19.48 13.85
CA LEU A 181 -5.96 -18.09 13.57
C LEU A 181 -4.99 -17.09 14.20
N LEU A 182 -4.52 -17.33 15.42
CA LEU A 182 -3.54 -16.48 16.08
C LEU A 182 -2.21 -16.44 15.30
N SER A 183 -1.78 -17.58 14.74
CA SER A 183 -0.57 -17.67 13.92
C SER A 183 -0.71 -16.95 12.58
N ILE A 184 -1.86 -17.08 11.91
CA ILE A 184 -2.14 -16.33 10.66
C ILE A 184 -2.17 -14.83 10.95
N GLY A 185 -2.94 -14.44 11.96
CA GLY A 185 -3.10 -13.04 12.35
C GLY A 185 -1.76 -12.39 12.72
N SER A 186 -0.92 -13.10 13.46
CA SER A 186 0.41 -12.60 13.84
C SER A 186 1.34 -12.42 12.64
N GLY A 187 1.38 -13.40 11.74
CA GLY A 187 2.16 -13.32 10.51
C GLY A 187 1.75 -12.13 9.64
N LEU A 188 0.45 -11.88 9.50
CA LEU A 188 -0.07 -10.73 8.74
C LEU A 188 0.33 -9.38 9.34
N VAL A 189 0.29 -9.25 10.67
CA VAL A 189 0.71 -8.03 11.37
C VAL A 189 2.20 -7.76 11.15
N VAL A 190 3.04 -8.77 11.35
CA VAL A 190 4.50 -8.64 11.15
C VAL A 190 4.84 -8.27 9.71
N LEU A 191 4.19 -8.92 8.74
CA LEU A 191 4.41 -8.62 7.32
C LEU A 191 3.91 -7.23 6.92
N ARG A 192 2.83 -6.73 7.53
CA ARG A 192 2.39 -5.35 7.31
C ARG A 192 3.45 -4.35 7.75
N TYR A 193 4.07 -4.57 8.90
CA TYR A 193 5.19 -3.75 9.37
C TYR A 193 6.43 -3.89 8.50
N ALA A 194 6.78 -5.11 8.09
CA ALA A 194 7.90 -5.35 7.19
C ALA A 194 7.70 -4.64 5.85
N LYS A 195 6.50 -4.73 5.25
CA LYS A 195 6.14 -4.02 4.02
C LYS A 195 6.26 -2.50 4.17
N LEU A 196 5.78 -1.95 5.29
CA LEU A 196 5.89 -0.52 5.58
C LEU A 196 7.35 -0.07 5.58
N HIS A 197 8.23 -0.77 6.31
CA HIS A 197 9.60 -0.33 6.54
C HIS A 197 10.57 -0.69 5.41
N LEU A 198 10.35 -1.79 4.68
CA LEU A 198 11.27 -2.29 3.67
C LEU A 198 10.93 -1.83 2.25
N VAL A 199 9.66 -1.50 2.00
CA VAL A 199 9.14 -1.16 0.66
C VAL A 199 8.50 0.23 0.64
N GLU A 200 7.43 0.46 1.41
CA GLU A 200 6.63 1.69 1.30
C GLU A 200 7.42 2.94 1.73
N LEU A 201 8.10 2.90 2.87
CA LEU A 201 8.83 4.03 3.42
C LEU A 201 10.06 4.43 2.58
N PRO A 202 10.95 3.51 2.14
CA PRO A 202 12.05 3.87 1.24
C PRO A 202 11.57 4.46 -0.09
N GLN A 203 10.51 3.87 -0.67
CA GLN A 203 9.94 4.36 -1.93
C GLN A 203 9.44 5.80 -1.81
N VAL A 204 8.69 6.08 -0.74
CA VAL A 204 8.11 7.40 -0.50
C VAL A 204 9.20 8.45 -0.24
N LEU A 205 10.25 8.08 0.49
CA LEU A 205 11.37 8.98 0.75
C LEU A 205 12.12 9.33 -0.53
N ALA A 206 12.39 8.34 -1.38
CA ALA A 206 13.02 8.58 -2.68
C ALA A 206 12.14 9.46 -3.60
N LEU A 207 10.82 9.24 -3.60
CA LEU A 207 9.89 10.07 -4.39
C LEU A 207 9.78 11.50 -3.88
N ARG A 208 9.89 11.73 -2.57
CA ARG A 208 9.84 13.05 -1.96
C ARG A 208 11.01 13.94 -2.37
N ASP A 209 12.18 13.34 -2.49
CA ASP A 209 13.42 14.06 -2.83
C ASP A 209 13.50 14.38 -4.34
N HIS A 210 12.60 13.83 -5.16
CA HIS A 210 12.56 14.05 -6.60
C HIS A 210 11.98 15.44 -6.95
N PRO A 211 12.57 16.19 -7.92
CA PRO A 211 12.21 17.58 -8.23
C PRO A 211 10.73 17.78 -8.60
N ALA A 212 10.11 16.80 -9.26
CA ALA A 212 8.69 16.84 -9.62
C ALA A 212 7.71 16.81 -8.41
N PHE A 213 8.20 16.46 -7.21
CA PHE A 213 7.40 16.33 -5.99
C PHE A 213 7.98 17.11 -4.79
N ALA A 214 9.22 17.57 -4.89
CA ALA A 214 9.84 18.40 -3.88
C ALA A 214 9.03 19.70 -3.72
N THR A 215 8.48 19.91 -2.53
CA THR A 215 7.57 21.02 -2.23
C THR A 215 8.17 22.41 -2.41
N GLY A 216 9.51 22.53 -2.58
CA GLY A 216 10.17 23.77 -2.97
C GLY A 216 9.84 24.23 -4.39
N GLY A 217 9.50 23.30 -5.30
CA GLY A 217 9.02 23.64 -6.64
C GLY A 217 7.56 24.11 -6.64
N LEU A 218 6.72 23.51 -5.78
CA LEU A 218 5.31 23.90 -5.65
C LEU A 218 5.09 25.23 -4.93
N ALA A 219 5.98 25.60 -4.01
CA ALA A 219 5.92 26.87 -3.29
C ALA A 219 6.40 28.06 -4.15
N ASN A 220 7.32 27.81 -5.09
CA ASN A 220 7.79 28.84 -6.04
C ASN A 220 6.87 28.98 -7.26
N THR A 221 6.04 27.97 -7.57
CA THR A 221 4.84 28.16 -8.39
C THR A 221 3.70 28.73 -7.53
N ALA A 222 3.94 29.93 -6.98
CA ALA A 222 2.89 30.82 -6.48
C ALA A 222 2.07 31.44 -7.64
N GLU A 223 2.08 30.81 -8.82
CA GLU A 223 1.10 31.02 -9.88
C GLU A 223 0.35 29.71 -10.10
N SER A 224 -0.93 29.72 -9.72
CA SER A 224 -1.95 28.73 -10.06
C SER A 224 -1.76 27.30 -9.52
N THR A 225 -1.99 27.12 -8.22
CA THR A 225 -2.68 25.90 -7.76
C THR A 225 -4.11 25.92 -8.30
N PRO A 226 -4.54 25.06 -9.25
CA PRO A 226 -5.89 25.12 -9.82
C PRO A 226 -6.97 24.59 -8.86
N PHE A 227 -6.59 24.15 -7.66
CA PHE A 227 -7.47 23.49 -6.69
C PHE A 227 -7.85 24.36 -5.49
N VAL A 228 -7.45 25.63 -5.47
CA VAL A 228 -7.97 26.62 -4.51
C VAL A 228 -8.55 27.78 -5.31
N ARG A 229 -9.71 27.56 -5.93
CA ARG A 229 -10.60 28.71 -6.16
C ARG A 229 -11.19 29.05 -4.79
N PRO A 230 -11.01 30.27 -4.25
CA PRO A 230 -11.84 30.71 -3.15
C PRO A 230 -13.28 30.56 -3.61
N MET A 231 -14.05 29.73 -2.89
CA MET A 231 -15.49 29.63 -3.10
C MET A 231 -16.03 31.04 -2.85
N PRO A 232 -16.72 31.69 -3.81
CA PRO A 232 -17.34 32.97 -3.53
C PRO A 232 -18.28 32.76 -2.35
N SER A 233 -18.01 33.47 -1.26
CA SER A 233 -18.91 33.54 -0.11
C SER A 233 -20.29 33.85 -0.63
N TYR A 234 -21.27 33.03 -0.26
CA TYR A 234 -22.67 33.25 -0.57
C TYR A 234 -23.16 34.49 0.20
N SER A 235 -22.83 35.69 -0.29
CA SER A 235 -23.47 36.93 0.13
C SER A 235 -24.81 36.96 -0.60
N GLY A 236 -25.82 36.34 0.01
CA GLY A 236 -27.21 36.52 -0.39
C GLY A 236 -27.63 37.97 -0.18
N HIS A 237 -27.34 38.83 -1.14
CA HIS A 237 -28.09 40.05 -1.34
C HIS A 237 -29.40 39.64 -2.02
N VAL A 238 -30.46 39.53 -1.21
CA VAL A 238 -31.83 39.49 -1.72
C VAL A 238 -32.17 40.94 -2.09
N GLU A 239 -32.03 41.29 -3.37
CA GLU A 239 -32.76 42.42 -3.93
C GLU A 239 -34.23 42.04 -3.98
N VAL A 240 -35.01 42.60 -3.06
CA VAL A 240 -36.48 42.58 -3.13
C VAL A 240 -36.88 43.77 -4.00
N ASP A 241 -37.20 43.48 -5.26
CA ASP A 241 -37.95 44.42 -6.11
C ASP A 241 -39.36 44.58 -5.53
N VAL A 242 -39.59 45.68 -4.82
CA VAL A 242 -40.93 46.13 -4.42
C VAL A 242 -41.44 47.05 -5.52
N PRO A 243 -42.50 46.68 -6.28
CA PRO A 243 -43.08 47.60 -7.24
C PRO A 243 -43.77 48.75 -6.50
N LYS A 244 -43.34 49.98 -6.79
CA LYS A 244 -43.99 51.21 -6.34
C LYS A 244 -45.40 51.30 -6.92
N VAL A 245 -46.38 51.45 -6.05
CA VAL A 245 -47.74 51.90 -6.37
C VAL A 245 -47.69 53.44 -6.43
N GLU A 246 -47.98 54.01 -7.60
CA GLU A 246 -48.27 55.43 -7.74
C GLU A 246 -49.70 55.71 -7.22
N ILE A 247 -49.85 56.81 -6.48
CA ILE A 247 -51.14 57.41 -6.08
C ILE A 247 -51.50 58.44 -7.15
#